data_AF-A0A3M1XQY1-F1
#
_entry.id   AF-A0A3M1XQY1-F1
#
_cell.length_a   1.000
_cell.length_b   1.000
_cell.length_c   1.000
_cell.angle_alpha   90.00
_cell.angle_beta   90.00
_cell.angle_gamma   90.00
#
_symmetry.space_group_name_H-M   'P 1'
#
loop_
_entity.id
_entity.type
_entity.pdbx_description
1 polymer ?
#
loop_
_entity_poly.entity_id
_entity_poly.type
_entity_poly.pdbx_seq_one_letter_code
_entity_poly.pdbx_strand_id
1 'polypeptide(L)'
;MSVFPQKGLLGFLLILGLVALAPHPSVWADEVKAEVDCVSCHKEKTPQIVKDWEASAHHGNDVSCAACHGEEHQTAEDVGKVGLAGPEVCAQCHEEQVDRFKQGKHALAWAAMKAMPTFHWQPMALTEGLKGCGGCHKQGLKSEEEMRKLKETSPGFGLASCDVCHTRHLFSKKEAQQPQACRTCHMGIDHPQWEMYESSKHGVRYLLKQKGVLPESAAAPTCQTCHM
;
A
#
# COMPACT_ATOMS: atom_id res chain seq x y z
N MET A 1 67.97 -58.41 37.43
CA MET A 1 67.55 -58.83 36.07
C MET A 1 66.43 -57.88 35.63
N SER A 2 66.23 -57.36 34.41
CA SER A 2 67.05 -57.05 33.21
C SER A 2 66.10 -56.32 32.21
N VAL A 3 66.45 -55.36 31.33
CA VAL A 3 67.67 -54.57 31.02
C VAL A 3 67.22 -53.25 30.29
N PHE A 4 68.14 -52.32 30.02
CA PHE A 4 68.06 -51.07 29.20
C PHE A 4 67.56 -51.27 27.73
N PRO A 5 67.40 -50.25 26.82
CA PRO A 5 67.98 -48.88 26.83
C PRO A 5 67.13 -47.67 26.32
N GLN A 6 67.80 -46.50 26.31
CA GLN A 6 67.39 -45.16 25.83
C GLN A 6 67.13 -45.01 24.32
N LYS A 7 66.41 -43.93 23.94
CA LYS A 7 66.62 -42.94 22.84
C LYS A 7 65.38 -42.01 22.80
N GLY A 8 65.43 -40.73 22.42
CA GLY A 8 66.52 -39.82 22.05
C GLY A 8 65.97 -38.38 21.93
N LEU A 9 66.82 -37.37 22.11
CA LEU A 9 66.45 -35.95 22.19
C LEU A 9 66.47 -35.28 20.80
N LEU A 10 65.40 -34.59 20.39
CA LEU A 10 65.44 -33.58 19.34
C LEU A 10 64.55 -32.39 19.73
N GLY A 11 65.18 -31.21 19.86
CA GLY A 11 64.48 -29.94 20.08
C GLY A 11 64.07 -29.30 18.75
N PHE A 12 63.00 -28.52 18.78
CA PHE A 12 62.58 -27.66 17.67
C PHE A 12 62.52 -26.21 18.16
N LEU A 13 63.30 -25.33 17.54
CA LEU A 13 63.31 -23.90 17.85
C LEU A 13 62.06 -23.23 17.25
N LEU A 14 61.22 -22.65 18.12
CA LEU A 14 60.14 -21.76 17.70
C LEU A 14 60.66 -20.32 17.67
N ILE A 15 60.90 -19.81 16.46
CA ILE A 15 61.31 -18.42 16.23
C ILE A 15 60.08 -17.52 16.31
N LEU A 16 60.06 -16.62 17.30
CA LEU A 16 59.06 -15.56 17.44
C LEU A 16 59.29 -14.47 16.39
N GLY A 17 58.46 -14.45 15.34
CA GLY A 17 58.41 -13.35 14.38
C GLY A 17 57.40 -12.28 14.82
N LEU A 18 57.87 -11.11 15.28
CA LEU A 18 57.00 -9.94 15.42
C LEU A 18 56.63 -9.41 14.03
N VAL A 19 55.35 -9.55 13.64
CA VAL A 19 54.78 -8.82 12.51
C VAL A 19 54.24 -7.50 13.04
N ALA A 20 54.86 -6.39 12.64
CA ALA A 20 54.33 -5.05 12.94
C ALA A 20 53.11 -4.77 12.05
N LEU A 21 51.92 -4.68 12.65
CA LEU A 21 50.74 -4.19 11.94
C LEU A 21 50.84 -2.67 11.74
N ALA A 22 50.99 -2.24 10.49
CA ALA A 22 50.68 -0.86 10.12
C ALA A 22 49.16 -0.68 10.07
N PRO A 23 48.61 0.45 10.56
CA PRO A 23 47.18 0.71 10.44
C PRO A 23 46.81 0.95 8.98
N HIS A 24 45.99 0.07 8.40
CA HIS A 24 45.38 0.32 7.11
C HIS A 24 44.39 1.50 7.22
N PRO A 25 44.39 2.46 6.27
CA PRO A 25 43.35 3.47 6.23
C PRO A 25 42.02 2.80 5.89
N SER A 26 41.05 2.89 6.81
CA SER A 26 39.70 2.40 6.60
C SER A 26 38.97 3.30 5.59
N VAL A 27 38.88 2.85 4.33
CA VAL A 27 38.20 3.56 3.22
C VAL A 27 36.67 3.37 3.29
N TRP A 28 36.12 3.42 4.50
CA TRP A 28 34.68 3.42 4.77
C TRP A 28 34.31 4.72 5.48
N ALA A 29 34.46 5.82 4.74
CA ALA A 29 33.50 6.89 4.87
C ALA A 29 32.26 6.40 4.12
N ASP A 30 31.36 5.72 4.84
CA ASP A 30 30.00 5.55 4.34
C ASP A 30 29.44 6.95 4.08
N GLU A 31 29.05 7.21 2.83
CA GLU A 31 28.23 8.38 2.53
C GLU A 31 26.97 8.24 3.37
N VAL A 32 26.84 9.10 4.38
CA VAL A 32 25.57 9.31 5.08
C VAL A 32 24.63 9.90 4.04
N LYS A 33 23.93 9.02 3.30
CA LYS A 33 22.74 9.40 2.56
C LYS A 33 21.86 10.14 3.55
N ALA A 34 21.55 11.40 3.25
CA ALA A 34 20.64 12.17 4.07
C ALA A 34 19.34 11.37 4.20
N GLU A 35 18.95 11.09 5.44
CA GLU A 35 17.68 10.43 5.73
C GLU A 35 16.57 11.24 5.06
N VAL A 36 15.82 10.59 4.15
CA VAL A 36 14.83 11.28 3.33
C VAL A 36 13.62 11.58 4.20
N ASP A 37 13.67 12.72 4.88
CA ASP A 37 12.55 13.24 5.67
C ASP A 37 11.44 13.74 4.74
N CYS A 38 10.64 12.79 4.24
CA CYS A 38 9.43 13.09 3.49
C CYS A 38 8.47 13.97 4.31
N VAL A 39 8.47 13.82 5.63
CA VAL A 39 7.43 14.37 6.52
C VAL A 39 7.60 15.88 6.69
N SER A 40 8.81 16.42 6.90
CA SER A 40 8.99 17.88 7.04
C SER A 40 8.54 18.64 5.79
N CYS A 41 8.95 18.22 4.60
CA CYS A 41 8.52 18.86 3.35
C CYS A 41 7.01 18.68 3.11
N HIS A 42 6.47 17.46 3.27
CA HIS A 42 5.05 17.22 3.03
C HIS A 42 4.12 17.83 4.10
N LYS A 43 4.62 18.17 5.30
CA LYS A 43 3.87 18.99 6.27
C LYS A 43 3.57 20.39 5.74
N GLU A 44 4.43 20.94 4.88
CA GLU A 44 4.17 22.20 4.19
C GLU A 44 3.40 22.01 2.87
N LYS A 45 3.81 21.06 2.03
CA LYS A 45 3.25 20.91 0.67
C LYS A 45 1.89 20.22 0.64
N THR A 46 1.67 19.23 1.52
CA THR A 46 0.45 18.42 1.58
C THR A 46 0.04 18.14 3.03
N PRO A 47 -0.23 19.17 3.86
CA PRO A 47 -0.44 19.02 5.31
C PRO A 47 -1.53 18.03 5.70
N GLN A 48 -2.58 17.89 4.89
CA GLN A 48 -3.68 16.96 5.18
C GLN A 48 -3.31 15.50 4.89
N ILE A 49 -2.45 15.23 3.89
CA ILE A 49 -1.93 13.87 3.63
C ILE A 49 -1.09 13.40 4.83
N VAL A 50 -0.24 14.29 5.37
CA VAL A 50 0.55 13.95 6.56
C VAL A 50 -0.35 13.74 7.77
N LYS A 51 -1.37 14.57 7.99
CA LYS A 51 -2.32 14.37 9.10
C LYS A 51 -3.12 13.08 9.01
N ASP A 52 -3.56 12.71 7.81
CA ASP A 52 -4.22 11.42 7.56
C ASP A 52 -3.29 10.25 7.90
N TRP A 53 -2.02 10.33 7.47
CA TRP A 53 -1.01 9.33 7.82
C TRP A 53 -0.71 9.32 9.32
N GLU A 54 -0.49 10.47 9.97
CA GLU A 54 -0.24 10.60 11.42
C GLU A 54 -1.41 10.00 12.25
N ALA A 55 -2.64 10.09 11.75
CA ALA A 55 -3.84 9.50 12.36
C ALA A 55 -4.10 8.03 11.95
N SER A 56 -3.30 7.47 11.03
CA SER A 56 -3.46 6.10 10.53
C SER A 56 -2.84 5.05 11.45
N ALA A 57 -3.28 3.80 11.29
CA ALA A 57 -2.60 2.66 11.91
C ALA A 57 -1.19 2.44 11.34
N HIS A 58 -0.89 2.89 10.12
CA HIS A 58 0.44 2.76 9.50
C HIS A 58 1.50 3.59 10.23
N HIS A 59 1.21 4.85 10.56
CA HIS A 59 2.10 5.67 11.39
C HIS A 59 2.32 5.05 12.78
N GLY A 60 1.26 4.55 13.42
CA GLY A 60 1.35 3.87 14.72
C GLY A 60 2.06 2.50 14.71
N ASN A 61 2.50 2.02 13.54
CA ASN A 61 3.31 0.80 13.35
C ASN A 61 4.55 1.09 12.49
N ASP A 62 5.06 2.33 12.54
CA ASP A 62 6.31 2.77 11.91
C ASP A 62 6.41 2.59 10.38
N VAL A 63 5.26 2.46 9.69
CA VAL A 63 5.21 2.38 8.22
C VAL A 63 5.36 3.79 7.64
N SER A 64 6.58 4.10 7.20
CA SER A 64 6.98 5.39 6.64
C SER A 64 6.39 5.68 5.26
N CYS A 65 6.50 6.93 4.80
CA CYS A 65 6.13 7.31 3.42
C CYS A 65 6.92 6.49 2.38
N ALA A 66 8.22 6.31 2.61
CA ALA A 66 9.12 5.58 1.72
C ALA A 66 8.78 4.07 1.64
N ALA A 67 8.22 3.47 2.70
CA ALA A 67 7.78 2.08 2.68
C ALA A 67 6.71 1.80 1.60
N CYS A 68 5.90 2.81 1.23
CA CYS A 68 4.93 2.69 0.13
C CYS A 68 5.37 3.38 -1.17
N HIS A 69 6.16 4.46 -1.08
CA HIS A 69 6.48 5.36 -2.20
C HIS A 69 7.94 5.35 -2.63
N GLY A 70 8.81 4.57 -2.00
CA GLY A 70 10.25 4.55 -2.26
C GLY A 70 10.96 5.86 -1.89
N GLU A 71 12.26 5.91 -2.20
CA GLU A 71 13.19 6.99 -1.81
C GLU A 71 13.75 7.78 -3.01
N GLU A 72 13.33 7.45 -4.24
CA GLU A 72 13.88 8.07 -5.46
C GLU A 72 13.44 9.53 -5.65
N HIS A 73 12.32 9.93 -5.06
CA HIS A 73 11.85 11.31 -5.02
C HIS A 73 12.36 12.02 -3.77
N GLN A 74 13.09 13.12 -3.96
CA GLN A 74 13.73 13.88 -2.89
C GLN A 74 13.54 15.40 -3.02
N THR A 75 13.18 15.92 -4.20
CA THR A 75 13.00 17.37 -4.45
C THR A 75 11.74 17.67 -5.27
N ALA A 76 11.27 18.92 -5.25
CA ALA A 76 10.05 19.32 -5.94
C ALA A 76 10.10 19.07 -7.47
N GLU A 77 11.30 19.01 -8.04
CA GLU A 77 11.57 18.78 -9.45
C GLU A 77 11.47 17.29 -9.84
N ASP A 78 11.59 16.36 -8.89
CA ASP A 78 11.65 14.92 -9.15
C ASP A 78 10.49 14.09 -8.59
N VAL A 79 9.36 14.73 -8.30
CA VAL A 79 8.05 14.10 -7.97
C VAL A 79 7.69 12.98 -8.95
N GLY A 80 8.11 13.09 -10.21
CA GLY A 80 7.96 12.05 -11.23
C GLY A 80 8.59 10.69 -10.88
N LYS A 81 9.57 10.63 -9.96
CA LYS A 81 10.23 9.39 -9.50
C LYS A 81 9.50 8.66 -8.37
N VAL A 82 8.44 9.24 -7.79
CA VAL A 82 7.69 8.60 -6.69
C VAL A 82 7.23 7.18 -7.06
N GLY A 83 7.48 6.22 -6.19
CA GLY A 83 7.20 4.80 -6.42
C GLY A 83 5.73 4.51 -6.69
N LEU A 84 5.48 3.48 -7.51
CA LEU A 84 4.13 2.98 -7.80
C LEU A 84 3.64 2.14 -6.61
N ALA A 85 2.92 2.77 -5.68
CA ALA A 85 2.27 2.10 -4.55
C ALA A 85 1.08 1.23 -5.04
N GLY A 86 1.36 0.14 -5.77
CA GLY A 86 0.39 -0.84 -6.27
C GLY A 86 0.08 -1.97 -5.27
N PRO A 87 -0.81 -2.92 -5.60
CA PRO A 87 -1.19 -4.02 -4.70
C PRO A 87 -0.01 -4.86 -4.19
N GLU A 88 1.05 -5.01 -4.97
CA GLU A 88 2.24 -5.79 -4.58
C GLU A 88 3.09 -5.10 -3.50
N VAL A 89 2.96 -3.77 -3.34
CA VAL A 89 3.54 -3.05 -2.19
C VAL A 89 2.75 -3.38 -0.92
N CYS A 90 1.43 -3.43 -1.01
CA CYS A 90 0.58 -3.88 0.10
C CYS A 90 0.83 -5.35 0.46
N ALA A 91 1.11 -6.21 -0.53
CA ALA A 91 1.34 -7.64 -0.33
C ALA A 91 2.56 -7.95 0.57
N GLN A 92 3.53 -7.04 0.68
CA GLN A 92 4.71 -7.20 1.55
C GLN A 92 4.35 -7.35 3.04
N CYS A 93 3.18 -6.83 3.46
CA CYS A 93 2.67 -6.93 4.84
C CYS A 93 1.24 -7.50 4.92
N HIS A 94 0.48 -7.49 3.81
CA HIS A 94 -0.93 -7.87 3.74
C HIS A 94 -1.20 -8.95 2.68
N GLU A 95 -0.27 -9.89 2.52
CA GLU A 95 -0.32 -11.02 1.57
C GLU A 95 -1.71 -11.69 1.53
N GLU A 96 -2.23 -12.13 2.68
CA GLU A 96 -3.53 -12.81 2.76
C GLU A 96 -4.69 -11.95 2.22
N GLN A 97 -4.71 -10.65 2.54
CA GLN A 97 -5.78 -9.76 2.09
C GLN A 97 -5.66 -9.46 0.60
N VAL A 98 -4.43 -9.32 0.08
CA VAL A 98 -4.16 -9.12 -1.34
C VAL A 98 -4.52 -10.38 -2.14
N ASP A 99 -4.20 -11.57 -1.65
CA ASP A 99 -4.53 -12.83 -2.33
C ASP A 99 -6.04 -13.10 -2.39
N ARG A 100 -6.75 -12.90 -1.27
CA ARG A 100 -8.23 -12.95 -1.24
C ARG A 100 -8.82 -11.92 -2.20
N PHE A 101 -8.24 -10.73 -2.29
CA PHE A 101 -8.66 -9.70 -3.24
C PHE A 101 -8.40 -10.10 -4.70
N LYS A 102 -7.21 -10.63 -5.03
CA LYS A 102 -6.82 -11.12 -6.36
C LYS A 102 -7.76 -12.22 -6.89
N GLN A 103 -8.32 -13.03 -5.99
CA GLN A 103 -9.33 -14.06 -6.32
C GLN A 103 -10.74 -13.49 -6.54
N GLY A 104 -11.02 -12.27 -6.08
CA GLY A 104 -12.34 -11.64 -6.13
C GLY A 104 -12.62 -10.88 -7.44
N LYS A 105 -13.91 -10.72 -7.78
CA LYS A 105 -14.34 -9.98 -8.99
C LYS A 105 -13.86 -8.51 -9.01
N HIS A 106 -13.63 -7.89 -7.85
CA HIS A 106 -13.09 -6.54 -7.77
C HIS A 106 -11.69 -6.41 -8.36
N ALA A 107 -10.83 -7.44 -8.26
CA ALA A 107 -9.53 -7.46 -8.93
C ALA A 107 -9.65 -7.45 -10.46
N LEU A 108 -10.76 -7.92 -11.01
CA LEU A 108 -11.02 -7.94 -12.46
C LEU A 108 -11.67 -6.65 -12.98
N ALA A 109 -12.04 -5.69 -12.11
CA ALA A 109 -12.86 -4.54 -12.50
C ALA A 109 -12.26 -3.70 -13.66
N TRP A 110 -10.95 -3.50 -13.65
CA TRP A 110 -10.24 -2.74 -14.68
C TRP A 110 -10.19 -3.47 -16.03
N ALA A 111 -9.97 -4.79 -16.01
CA ALA A 111 -10.05 -5.62 -17.20
C ALA A 111 -11.48 -5.68 -17.76
N ALA A 112 -12.49 -5.84 -16.89
CA ALA A 112 -13.90 -5.88 -17.25
C ALA A 112 -14.38 -4.57 -17.90
N MET A 113 -13.92 -3.41 -17.41
CA MET A 113 -14.19 -2.10 -18.01
C MET A 113 -13.76 -2.05 -19.48
N LYS A 114 -12.49 -2.38 -19.74
CA LYS A 114 -11.89 -2.35 -21.10
C LYS A 114 -12.46 -3.43 -22.02
N ALA A 115 -12.99 -4.51 -21.46
CA ALA A 115 -13.58 -5.63 -22.19
C ALA A 115 -15.01 -5.37 -22.69
N MET A 116 -15.68 -4.28 -22.28
CA MET A 116 -16.99 -3.96 -22.83
C MET A 116 -16.88 -3.65 -24.34
N PRO A 117 -17.67 -4.28 -25.22
CA PRO A 117 -17.55 -4.12 -26.67
C PRO A 117 -17.66 -2.66 -27.15
N THR A 118 -18.44 -1.84 -26.44
CA THR A 118 -18.67 -0.43 -26.72
C THR A 118 -17.75 0.52 -25.94
N PHE A 119 -16.79 0.02 -25.15
CA PHE A 119 -15.88 0.86 -24.35
C PHE A 119 -15.10 1.84 -25.24
N HIS A 120 -14.54 1.34 -26.34
CA HIS A 120 -13.81 2.13 -27.33
C HIS A 120 -14.69 3.11 -28.14
N TRP A 121 -16.01 3.09 -27.95
CA TRP A 121 -16.96 4.03 -28.55
C TRP A 121 -17.51 5.03 -27.53
N GLN A 122 -17.15 4.92 -26.24
CA GLN A 122 -17.47 5.94 -25.25
C GLN A 122 -16.62 7.20 -25.47
N PRO A 123 -17.13 8.40 -25.15
CA PRO A 123 -16.34 9.63 -25.20
C PRO A 123 -15.04 9.52 -24.40
N MET A 124 -13.96 10.15 -24.88
CA MET A 124 -12.66 10.19 -24.19
C MET A 124 -12.79 10.67 -22.73
N ALA A 125 -13.70 11.60 -22.45
CA ALA A 125 -14.00 12.06 -21.09
C ALA A 125 -14.50 10.97 -20.11
N LEU A 126 -15.01 9.85 -20.63
CA LEU A 126 -15.45 8.69 -19.84
C LEU A 126 -14.40 7.58 -19.76
N THR A 127 -13.53 7.46 -20.77
CA THR A 127 -12.56 6.35 -20.91
C THR A 127 -11.14 6.72 -20.47
N GLU A 128 -10.78 8.00 -20.53
CA GLU A 128 -9.43 8.48 -20.22
C GLU A 128 -9.28 8.97 -18.78
N GLY A 129 -8.10 8.70 -18.21
CA GLY A 129 -7.81 8.99 -16.81
C GLY A 129 -8.81 8.32 -15.87
N LEU A 130 -9.18 9.03 -14.80
CA LEU A 130 -9.96 8.47 -13.69
C LEU A 130 -11.21 9.32 -13.36
N LYS A 131 -11.77 10.00 -14.39
CA LYS A 131 -12.93 10.90 -14.26
C LYS A 131 -14.27 10.27 -14.66
N GLY A 132 -14.23 9.22 -15.48
CA GLY A 132 -15.41 8.43 -15.88
C GLY A 132 -15.35 6.99 -15.37
N CYS A 133 -15.53 6.02 -16.26
CA CYS A 133 -15.51 4.58 -15.95
C CYS A 133 -14.25 4.19 -15.16
N GLY A 134 -13.08 4.73 -15.54
CA GLY A 134 -11.82 4.48 -14.84
C GLY A 134 -11.85 4.90 -13.37
N GLY A 135 -12.61 5.94 -12.98
CA GLY A 135 -12.73 6.39 -11.60
C GLY A 135 -13.36 5.36 -10.66
N CYS A 136 -14.35 4.61 -11.15
CA CYS A 136 -14.98 3.51 -10.41
C CYS A 136 -14.19 2.20 -10.56
N HIS A 137 -13.73 1.88 -11.78
CA HIS A 137 -13.07 0.61 -12.09
C HIS A 137 -11.57 0.55 -11.69
N LYS A 138 -10.97 1.65 -11.23
CA LYS A 138 -9.58 1.71 -10.69
C LYS A 138 -9.28 0.70 -9.59
N GLN A 139 -10.31 0.15 -8.95
CA GLN A 139 -10.22 -0.96 -8.01
C GLN A 139 -9.59 -2.22 -8.64
N GLY A 140 -9.70 -2.45 -9.95
CA GLY A 140 -9.12 -3.64 -10.56
C GLY A 140 -7.60 -3.59 -10.72
N LEU A 141 -6.99 -4.77 -10.84
CA LEU A 141 -5.56 -4.91 -11.15
C LEU A 141 -5.25 -4.29 -12.52
N LYS A 142 -4.08 -3.66 -12.59
CA LYS A 142 -3.57 -2.92 -13.75
C LYS A 142 -2.17 -3.43 -14.03
N SER A 143 -1.75 -3.47 -15.30
CA SER A 143 -0.33 -3.73 -15.59
C SER A 143 0.54 -2.56 -15.11
N GLU A 144 1.85 -2.79 -14.98
CA GLU A 144 2.79 -1.72 -14.62
C GLU A 144 2.83 -0.59 -15.67
N GLU A 145 2.68 -0.93 -16.95
CA GLU A 145 2.53 0.03 -18.06
C GLU A 145 1.27 0.91 -17.88
N GLU A 146 0.14 0.29 -17.53
CA GLU A 146 -1.11 1.03 -17.27
C GLU A 146 -0.99 1.93 -16.04
N MET A 147 -0.30 1.48 -14.98
CA MET A 147 -0.04 2.31 -13.81
C MET A 147 0.88 3.50 -14.12
N ARG A 148 1.91 3.32 -14.96
CA ARG A 148 2.75 4.43 -15.46
C ARG A 148 1.91 5.45 -16.24
N LYS A 149 1.11 5.00 -17.20
CA LYS A 149 0.24 5.88 -18.03
C LYS A 149 -0.85 6.59 -17.21
N LEU A 150 -1.37 5.94 -16.17
CA LEU A 150 -2.30 6.58 -15.23
C LEU A 150 -1.60 7.61 -14.34
N LYS A 151 -0.35 7.38 -13.93
CA LYS A 151 0.43 8.37 -13.15
C LYS A 151 0.69 9.66 -13.93
N GLU A 152 0.86 9.59 -15.25
CA GLU A 152 0.98 10.77 -16.13
C GLU A 152 -0.29 11.64 -16.17
N THR A 153 -1.47 11.01 -16.11
CA THR A 153 -2.77 11.68 -16.30
C THR A 153 -3.54 11.92 -14.99
N SER A 154 -3.16 11.22 -13.92
CA SER A 154 -3.76 11.29 -12.58
C SER A 154 -2.71 10.98 -11.49
N PRO A 155 -1.71 11.86 -11.33
CA PRO A 155 -0.63 11.63 -10.36
C PRO A 155 -1.19 11.46 -8.94
N GLY A 156 -0.79 10.36 -8.29
CA GLY A 156 -1.17 10.06 -6.90
C GLY A 156 -2.59 9.52 -6.68
N PHE A 157 -3.36 9.14 -7.70
CA PHE A 157 -4.71 8.56 -7.56
C PHE A 157 -4.91 7.29 -8.41
N GLY A 158 -5.54 6.26 -7.82
CA GLY A 158 -6.05 5.07 -8.53
C GLY A 158 -5.06 3.98 -8.93
N LEU A 159 -3.82 4.06 -8.46
CA LEU A 159 -2.80 3.02 -8.69
C LEU A 159 -2.96 1.84 -7.70
N ALA A 160 -3.12 2.14 -6.41
CA ALA A 160 -3.02 1.18 -5.32
C ALA A 160 -4.06 0.06 -5.37
N SER A 161 -5.29 0.35 -5.81
CA SER A 161 -6.43 -0.58 -5.77
C SER A 161 -6.91 -0.86 -4.33
N CYS A 162 -6.00 -1.03 -3.38
CA CYS A 162 -6.29 -1.19 -1.95
C CYS A 162 -6.74 0.11 -1.26
N ASP A 163 -6.84 1.24 -1.95
CA ASP A 163 -7.16 2.57 -1.41
C ASP A 163 -8.62 3.02 -1.66
N VAL A 164 -9.50 2.09 -2.06
CA VAL A 164 -10.87 2.38 -2.49
C VAL A 164 -11.89 2.27 -1.35
N CYS A 165 -11.77 1.26 -0.49
CA CYS A 165 -12.69 1.04 0.65
C CYS A 165 -12.21 1.69 1.95
N HIS A 166 -10.92 1.57 2.25
CA HIS A 166 -10.24 2.28 3.33
C HIS A 166 -9.26 3.27 2.69
N THR A 167 -9.62 4.54 2.65
CA THR A 167 -8.98 5.49 1.75
C THR A 167 -7.64 5.95 2.27
N ARG A 168 -6.71 6.19 1.34
CA ARG A 168 -5.39 6.78 1.66
C ARG A 168 -5.56 8.24 2.10
N HIS A 169 -4.83 8.75 3.08
CA HIS A 169 -3.70 8.11 3.77
C HIS A 169 -4.04 7.58 5.17
N LEU A 170 -5.31 7.61 5.55
CA LEU A 170 -5.81 7.16 6.85
C LEU A 170 -5.93 5.62 6.94
N PHE A 171 -6.24 4.96 5.81
CA PHE A 171 -6.41 3.51 5.68
C PHE A 171 -7.31 2.90 6.78
N SER A 172 -8.42 3.57 7.08
CA SER A 172 -9.28 3.21 8.21
C SER A 172 -10.11 1.95 7.94
N LYS A 173 -9.83 0.85 8.66
CA LYS A 173 -10.73 -0.32 8.66
C LYS A 173 -12.16 0.04 9.04
N LYS A 174 -12.37 1.01 9.94
CA LYS A 174 -13.70 1.47 10.37
C LYS A 174 -14.46 2.16 9.24
N GLU A 175 -13.77 2.94 8.40
CA GLU A 175 -14.30 3.52 7.16
C GLU A 175 -14.71 2.41 6.18
N ALA A 176 -13.82 1.46 5.88
CA ALA A 176 -14.11 0.34 4.98
C ALA A 176 -15.26 -0.58 5.43
N GLN A 177 -15.61 -0.55 6.72
CA GLN A 177 -16.75 -1.28 7.29
C GLN A 177 -18.07 -0.49 7.23
N GLN A 178 -18.06 0.79 6.82
CA GLN A 178 -19.28 1.56 6.59
C GLN A 178 -19.85 1.23 5.19
N PRO A 179 -21.17 1.02 5.02
CA PRO A 179 -21.76 0.76 3.70
C PRO A 179 -21.58 1.95 2.74
N GLN A 180 -21.36 3.16 3.28
CA GLN A 180 -20.99 4.34 2.50
C GLN A 180 -19.71 4.15 1.66
N ALA A 181 -18.76 3.30 2.08
CA ALA A 181 -17.56 3.01 1.29
C ALA A 181 -17.89 2.36 -0.08
N CYS A 182 -18.98 1.61 -0.16
CA CYS A 182 -19.45 1.00 -1.41
C CYS A 182 -20.18 2.00 -2.32
N ARG A 183 -20.80 3.03 -1.74
CA ARG A 183 -21.74 3.96 -2.42
C ARG A 183 -21.16 4.55 -3.69
N THR A 184 -19.91 5.00 -3.66
CA THR A 184 -19.29 5.79 -4.75
C THR A 184 -19.23 5.04 -6.09
N CYS A 185 -19.27 3.70 -6.06
CA CYS A 185 -19.29 2.86 -7.27
C CYS A 185 -20.62 2.11 -7.42
N HIS A 186 -21.20 1.61 -6.33
CA HIS A 186 -22.43 0.82 -6.33
C HIS A 186 -23.68 1.69 -6.24
N MET A 187 -23.84 2.62 -7.17
CA MET A 187 -24.98 3.54 -7.25
C MET A 187 -25.37 3.81 -8.70
N GLY A 188 -26.43 4.59 -8.91
CA GLY A 188 -26.80 5.07 -10.25
C GLY A 188 -27.67 4.11 -11.06
N ILE A 189 -27.82 4.43 -12.35
CA ILE A 189 -28.91 3.93 -13.20
C ILE A 189 -28.76 2.47 -13.65
N ASP A 190 -27.54 1.97 -13.72
CA ASP A 190 -27.15 0.65 -14.23
C ASP A 190 -27.03 -0.39 -13.11
N HIS A 191 -26.64 0.04 -11.91
CA HIS A 191 -26.55 -0.80 -10.71
C HIS A 191 -26.83 -0.03 -9.40
N PRO A 192 -28.12 0.25 -9.07
CA PRO A 192 -28.54 1.06 -7.93
C PRO A 192 -28.46 0.33 -6.57
N GLN A 193 -27.39 -0.41 -6.27
CA GLN A 193 -27.35 -1.20 -5.03
C GLN A 193 -27.36 -0.32 -3.76
N TRP A 194 -26.72 0.86 -3.80
CA TRP A 194 -26.77 1.83 -2.71
C TRP A 194 -28.19 2.35 -2.48
N GLU A 195 -28.89 2.78 -3.53
CA GLU A 195 -30.25 3.32 -3.44
C GLU A 195 -31.23 2.24 -2.93
N MET A 196 -31.08 1.00 -3.39
CA MET A 196 -31.81 -0.15 -2.87
C MET A 196 -31.48 -0.44 -1.39
N TYR A 197 -30.21 -0.33 -0.99
CA TYR A 197 -29.78 -0.51 0.41
C TYR A 197 -30.30 0.60 1.32
N GLU A 198 -30.06 1.87 0.97
CA GLU A 198 -30.40 3.07 1.74
C GLU A 198 -31.91 3.17 2.01
N SER A 199 -32.74 2.86 1.00
CA SER A 199 -34.20 2.83 1.13
C SER A 199 -34.75 1.59 1.86
N SER A 200 -33.98 0.50 1.96
CA SER A 200 -34.39 -0.72 2.65
C SER A 200 -34.47 -0.57 4.17
N LYS A 201 -35.16 -1.51 4.84
CA LYS A 201 -35.14 -1.58 6.31
C LYS A 201 -33.74 -1.87 6.88
N HIS A 202 -32.81 -2.44 6.11
CA HIS A 202 -31.43 -2.61 6.56
C HIS A 202 -30.69 -1.26 6.61
N GLY A 203 -30.69 -0.51 5.50
CA GLY A 203 -30.03 0.80 5.42
C GLY A 203 -30.63 1.84 6.35
N VAL A 204 -31.96 1.95 6.42
CA VAL A 204 -32.63 2.87 7.36
C VAL A 204 -32.27 2.55 8.81
N ARG A 205 -32.25 1.27 9.21
CA ARG A 205 -31.84 0.88 10.56
C ARG A 205 -30.36 1.14 10.81
N TYR A 206 -29.49 0.92 9.82
CA TYR A 206 -28.07 1.21 9.97
C TYR A 206 -27.80 2.71 10.11
N LEU A 207 -28.49 3.56 9.34
CA LEU A 207 -28.40 5.01 9.49
C LEU A 207 -28.88 5.47 10.88
N LEU A 208 -29.98 4.92 11.40
CA LEU A 208 -30.46 5.23 12.75
C LEU A 208 -29.49 4.74 13.84
N LYS A 209 -28.79 3.62 13.61
CA LYS A 209 -27.70 3.13 14.46
C LYS A 209 -26.47 4.05 14.43
N GLN A 210 -26.02 4.48 13.24
CA GLN A 210 -24.94 5.47 13.08
C GLN A 210 -25.28 6.81 13.77
N LYS A 211 -26.55 7.22 13.79
CA LYS A 211 -27.03 8.43 14.47
C LYS A 211 -27.28 8.25 15.98
N GLY A 212 -27.02 7.07 16.56
CA GLY A 212 -27.26 6.78 17.98
C GLY A 212 -28.74 6.70 18.39
N VAL A 213 -29.67 6.66 17.43
CA VAL A 213 -31.12 6.50 17.70
C VAL A 213 -31.46 5.04 18.00
N LEU A 214 -30.71 4.10 17.41
CA LEU A 214 -30.74 2.68 17.77
C LEU A 214 -29.45 2.30 18.50
N PRO A 215 -29.49 1.37 19.48
CA PRO A 215 -28.30 0.94 20.21
C PRO A 215 -27.31 0.20 19.29
N GLU A 216 -26.04 0.12 19.71
CA GLU A 216 -25.00 -0.58 18.95
C GLU A 216 -25.27 -2.09 18.77
N SER A 217 -26.05 -2.69 19.67
CA SER A 217 -26.53 -4.08 19.56
C SER A 217 -27.65 -4.28 18.53
N ALA A 218 -28.21 -3.21 17.95
CA ALA A 218 -29.30 -3.32 17.00
C ALA A 218 -28.85 -4.04 15.72
N ALA A 219 -29.62 -5.06 15.33
CA ALA A 219 -29.48 -5.75 14.06
C ALA A 219 -29.75 -4.78 12.90
N ALA A 220 -28.70 -4.50 12.13
CA ALA A 220 -28.68 -3.65 10.96
C ALA A 220 -27.44 -4.05 10.11
N PRO A 221 -27.58 -4.94 9.13
CA PRO A 221 -26.45 -5.39 8.31
C PRO A 221 -26.02 -4.31 7.32
N THR A 222 -24.75 -4.36 6.92
CA THR A 222 -24.14 -3.54 5.87
C THR A 222 -23.87 -4.37 4.61
N CYS A 223 -23.45 -3.72 3.53
CA CYS A 223 -22.93 -4.38 2.34
C CYS A 223 -21.84 -5.41 2.69
N GLN A 224 -20.88 -4.99 3.51
CA GLN A 224 -19.76 -5.81 3.99
C GLN A 224 -20.25 -7.00 4.82
N THR A 225 -21.28 -6.82 5.65
CA THR A 225 -21.82 -7.89 6.52
C THR A 225 -22.33 -9.11 5.72
N CYS A 226 -22.72 -8.92 4.45
CA CYS A 226 -23.28 -9.96 3.59
C CYS A 226 -22.33 -10.39 2.44
N HIS A 227 -21.29 -9.61 2.15
CA HIS A 227 -20.45 -9.79 0.95
C HIS A 227 -18.93 -9.85 1.23
N MET A 228 -18.50 -9.74 2.49
CA MET A 228 -17.09 -9.81 2.92
C MET A 228 -16.93 -10.60 4.22
#